data_AF-A0A5C7P693-F1
#
_entry.id   AF-A0A5C7P693-F1
#
_cell.length_a   1.000
_cell.length_b   1.000
_cell.length_c   1.000
_cell.angle_alpha   90.00
_cell.angle_beta   90.00
_cell.angle_gamma   90.00
#
_symmetry.space_group_name_H-M   'P 1'
#
loop_
_entity.id
_entity.type
_entity.pdbx_description
1 polymer ?
#
loop_
_entity_poly.entity_id
_entity_poly.type
_entity_poly.pdbx_seq_one_letter_code
_entity_poly.pdbx_strand_id
1 'polypeptide(L)'
;MRPSRSVWLVAAALVVAVVGLMAVLAVAARDNRNAPLAAFTIMAPRDVSESQLVARALVRAEATCPQVSVSGAGGDRELDMTPRRPGATAQPAFASLLACSAPLPAGLTSATVAGLTIPAALPDEVDEVAILADSGCRVDEKRIQDCNSRDGWPLAQMAERIAAARPDVILDPGDYYYREIPCPAEDVAKCSPGPSPTPGMPFDENDQGWLYEMIEPMSPMFPVAPIAFLRGNHEDCGRAGNGFFLYLDPRDGVEDLCAPQQTGDGLQAHPPQTTPTWAFDLPIAANGGRELRVAMVDSAYGTDKELTDWVDKQRVSYSEAAALTTPTPGRESWLLTHRPLFAVIADVNLPKDDPLADTWSSDGQMVASYGLLDNYSMILASHNHYLQATQIPGQPGALIMGNGGALLDPPGEYYIPAYGPLTRADGQPLVPGLAPYPNATMLWTKVDYGYGIARPGTEPGAWTIDEFRFDGAPLGVCDLANRTLACAG
;
A
#
# COMPACT_ATOMS: atom_id res chain seq x y z
N MET A 1 -26.74 -46.44 -55.41
CA MET A 1 -25.40 -46.72 -54.86
C MET A 1 -25.46 -46.50 -53.36
N ARG A 2 -25.25 -47.53 -52.53
CA ARG A 2 -25.17 -47.39 -51.07
C ARG A 2 -23.72 -47.01 -50.70
N PRO A 3 -23.47 -46.00 -49.85
CA PRO A 3 -22.11 -45.69 -49.41
C PRO A 3 -21.52 -46.89 -48.66
N SER A 4 -20.24 -47.20 -48.88
CA SER A 4 -19.58 -48.31 -48.20
C SER A 4 -19.52 -48.06 -46.69
N ARG A 5 -19.63 -49.12 -45.89
CA ARG A 5 -19.53 -49.07 -44.41
C ARG A 5 -18.27 -48.33 -43.93
N SER A 6 -17.21 -48.32 -44.74
CA SER A 6 -15.94 -47.64 -44.48
C SER A 6 -16.09 -46.11 -44.42
N VAL A 7 -16.95 -45.51 -45.25
CA VAL A 7 -17.19 -44.06 -45.26
C VAL A 7 -17.90 -43.60 -43.98
N TRP A 8 -18.81 -44.41 -43.47
CA TRP A 8 -19.54 -44.12 -42.22
C TRP A 8 -18.66 -44.20 -40.98
N LEU A 9 -17.71 -45.14 -40.95
CA LEU A 9 -16.76 -45.29 -39.84
C LEU A 9 -15.75 -44.14 -39.78
N VAL A 10 -15.24 -43.70 -40.94
CA VAL A 10 -14.32 -42.56 -41.02
C VAL A 10 -15.04 -41.25 -40.68
N ALA A 11 -16.27 -41.05 -41.17
CA ALA A 11 -17.07 -39.87 -40.82
C ALA A 11 -17.42 -39.83 -39.32
N ALA A 12 -17.78 -40.97 -38.71
CA ALA A 12 -18.04 -41.04 -37.28
C ALA A 12 -16.79 -40.77 -36.44
N ALA A 13 -15.63 -41.30 -36.82
CA ALA A 13 -14.37 -41.04 -36.13
C ALA A 13 -13.93 -39.56 -36.25
N LEU A 14 -14.13 -38.93 -37.41
CA LEU A 14 -13.84 -37.53 -37.62
C LEU A 14 -14.76 -36.62 -36.78
N VAL A 15 -16.05 -36.94 -36.70
CA VAL A 15 -17.01 -36.19 -35.87
C VAL A 15 -16.67 -36.32 -34.38
N VAL A 16 -16.31 -37.52 -33.90
CA VAL A 16 -15.89 -37.72 -32.49
C VAL A 16 -14.60 -36.95 -32.19
N ALA A 17 -13.63 -36.95 -33.09
CA ALA A 17 -12.38 -36.21 -32.90
C ALA A 17 -12.58 -34.69 -32.89
N VAL A 18 -13.45 -34.15 -33.77
CA VAL A 18 -13.77 -32.72 -33.80
C VAL A 18 -14.57 -32.29 -32.57
N VAL A 19 -15.54 -33.09 -32.13
CA VAL A 19 -16.30 -32.81 -30.90
C VAL A 19 -15.41 -32.89 -29.66
N GLY A 20 -14.50 -33.87 -29.60
CA GLY A 20 -13.51 -33.98 -28.53
C GLY A 20 -12.55 -32.78 -28.47
N LEU A 21 -12.03 -32.34 -29.63
CA LEU A 21 -11.16 -31.16 -29.71
C LEU A 21 -11.89 -29.86 -29.32
N MET A 22 -13.15 -29.70 -29.74
CA MET A 22 -14.01 -28.57 -29.37
C MET A 22 -14.31 -28.56 -27.86
N ALA A 23 -14.53 -29.73 -27.24
CA ALA A 23 -14.73 -29.85 -25.80
C ALA A 23 -13.46 -29.49 -25.01
N VAL A 24 -12.28 -29.95 -25.45
CA VAL A 24 -10.99 -29.62 -24.82
C VAL A 24 -10.69 -28.13 -24.95
N LEU A 25 -10.92 -27.53 -26.13
CA LEU A 25 -10.76 -26.09 -26.33
C LEU A 25 -11.75 -25.27 -25.49
N ALA A 26 -12.98 -25.73 -25.32
CA ALA A 26 -13.98 -25.07 -24.48
C ALA A 26 -13.65 -25.13 -22.98
N VAL A 27 -13.07 -26.25 -22.50
CA VAL A 27 -12.57 -26.37 -21.12
C VAL A 27 -11.36 -25.48 -20.92
N ALA A 28 -10.35 -25.54 -21.79
CA ALA A 28 -9.16 -24.68 -21.69
C ALA A 28 -9.50 -23.18 -21.78
N ALA A 29 -10.48 -22.80 -22.61
CA ALA A 29 -10.95 -21.42 -22.69
C ALA A 29 -11.76 -20.98 -21.46
N ARG A 30 -12.46 -21.90 -20.77
CA ARG A 30 -13.14 -21.62 -19.49
C ARG A 30 -12.14 -21.51 -18.35
N ASP A 31 -11.16 -22.41 -18.28
CA ASP A 31 -10.10 -22.40 -17.28
C ASP A 31 -9.25 -21.12 -17.42
N ASN A 32 -8.90 -20.72 -18.65
CA ASN A 32 -8.20 -19.45 -18.89
C ASN A 32 -9.04 -18.20 -18.57
N ARG A 33 -10.37 -18.24 -18.74
CA ARG A 33 -11.26 -17.11 -18.41
C ARG A 33 -11.41 -16.91 -16.91
N ASN A 34 -11.46 -18.01 -16.16
CA ASN A 34 -11.64 -18.00 -14.71
C ASN A 34 -10.31 -17.99 -13.94
N ALA A 35 -9.17 -18.08 -14.63
CA ALA A 35 -7.86 -17.97 -14.01
C ALA A 35 -7.68 -16.58 -13.36
N PRO A 36 -7.28 -16.52 -12.08
CA PRO A 36 -6.95 -15.26 -11.42
C PRO A 36 -5.74 -14.61 -12.09
N LEU A 37 -5.84 -13.31 -12.28
CA LEU A 37 -4.73 -12.44 -12.67
C LEU A 37 -3.79 -12.21 -11.47
N ALA A 38 -4.37 -12.15 -10.27
CA ALA A 38 -3.64 -12.12 -9.01
C ALA A 38 -4.48 -12.73 -7.89
N ALA A 39 -3.80 -13.27 -6.89
CA ALA A 39 -4.39 -13.63 -5.61
C ALA A 39 -3.38 -13.30 -4.50
N PHE A 40 -3.84 -12.65 -3.43
CA PHE A 40 -3.00 -12.19 -2.32
C PHE A 40 -3.79 -12.13 -1.02
N THR A 41 -3.09 -11.95 0.09
CA THR A 41 -3.70 -11.83 1.42
C THR A 41 -3.48 -10.42 1.97
N ILE A 42 -4.56 -9.78 2.41
CA ILE A 42 -4.57 -8.43 2.96
C ILE A 42 -4.72 -8.52 4.49
N MET A 43 -3.95 -7.72 5.22
CA MET A 43 -4.13 -7.51 6.66
C MET A 43 -5.40 -6.72 6.93
N ALA A 44 -6.17 -7.13 7.94
CA ALA A 44 -7.49 -6.58 8.24
C ALA A 44 -7.70 -6.41 9.75
N PRO A 45 -8.60 -5.53 10.20
CA PRO A 45 -8.97 -5.48 11.61
C PRO A 45 -9.81 -6.70 12.01
N ARG A 46 -9.83 -7.00 13.31
CA ARG A 46 -10.49 -8.20 13.87
C ARG A 46 -12.00 -8.26 13.64
N ASP A 47 -12.65 -7.11 13.46
CA ASP A 47 -14.08 -7.01 13.15
C ASP A 47 -14.39 -7.34 11.68
N VAL A 48 -13.40 -7.27 10.79
CA VAL A 48 -13.49 -7.73 9.39
C VAL A 48 -13.15 -9.21 9.28
N SER A 49 -12.10 -9.67 9.96
CA SER A 49 -11.66 -11.07 9.94
C SER A 49 -11.07 -11.48 11.28
N GLU A 50 -11.53 -12.59 11.86
CA GLU A 50 -11.02 -13.09 13.15
C GLU A 50 -9.50 -13.36 13.10
N SER A 51 -9.02 -13.93 11.98
CA SER A 51 -7.59 -14.18 11.74
C SER A 51 -6.81 -12.91 11.39
N GLN A 52 -7.50 -11.78 11.17
CA GLN A 52 -6.95 -10.54 10.62
C GLN A 52 -6.44 -10.66 9.18
N LEU A 53 -6.86 -11.68 8.46
CA LEU A 53 -6.49 -11.92 7.06
C LEU A 53 -7.71 -12.00 6.16
N VAL A 54 -7.64 -11.36 5.01
CA VAL A 54 -8.64 -11.42 3.94
C VAL A 54 -7.95 -11.88 2.66
N ALA A 55 -8.42 -12.98 2.07
CA ALA A 55 -7.99 -13.37 0.74
C ALA A 55 -8.62 -12.45 -0.31
N ARG A 56 -7.81 -11.97 -1.24
CA ARG A 56 -8.21 -11.14 -2.38
C ARG A 56 -7.83 -11.85 -3.67
N ALA A 57 -8.73 -11.85 -4.65
CA ALA A 57 -8.46 -12.35 -5.98
C ALA A 57 -8.95 -11.34 -7.02
N LEU A 58 -8.15 -11.11 -8.06
CA LEU A 58 -8.55 -10.33 -9.23
C LEU A 58 -8.70 -11.27 -10.42
N VAL A 59 -9.90 -11.30 -11.00
CA VAL A 59 -10.23 -12.08 -12.19
C VAL A 59 -10.76 -11.15 -13.27
N ARG A 60 -10.95 -11.65 -14.50
CA ARG A 60 -11.64 -10.88 -15.55
C ARG A 60 -13.09 -10.60 -15.14
N ALA A 61 -13.64 -9.45 -15.55
CA ALA A 61 -14.97 -9.00 -15.15
C ALA A 61 -16.11 -10.00 -15.45
N GLU A 62 -15.97 -10.80 -16.51
CA GLU A 62 -16.94 -11.82 -16.90
C GLU A 62 -16.79 -13.17 -16.17
N ALA A 63 -15.73 -13.34 -15.37
CA ALA A 63 -15.48 -14.54 -14.61
C ALA A 63 -16.38 -14.59 -13.35
N THR A 64 -16.54 -15.80 -12.81
CA THR A 64 -17.10 -15.99 -11.48
C THR A 64 -15.98 -15.90 -10.44
N CYS A 65 -16.29 -15.38 -9.25
CA CYS A 65 -15.33 -15.44 -8.16
C CYS A 65 -14.89 -16.89 -7.90
N PRO A 66 -13.57 -17.15 -7.82
CA PRO A 66 -13.05 -18.46 -7.49
C PRO A 66 -13.36 -18.79 -6.01
N GLN A 67 -13.19 -20.05 -5.64
CA GLN A 67 -13.18 -20.46 -4.25
C GLN A 67 -11.74 -20.43 -3.70
N VAL A 68 -11.62 -20.28 -2.38
CA VAL A 68 -10.35 -20.46 -1.68
C VAL A 68 -10.31 -21.88 -1.12
N SER A 69 -9.42 -22.71 -1.66
CA SER A 69 -9.13 -24.02 -1.09
C SER A 69 -8.23 -23.82 0.13
N VAL A 70 -8.69 -24.23 1.31
CA VAL A 70 -7.97 -24.06 2.57
C VAL A 70 -7.80 -25.39 3.30
N SER A 71 -6.69 -25.52 4.03
CA SER A 71 -6.40 -26.64 4.92
C SER A 71 -6.06 -26.14 6.32
N GLY A 72 -6.38 -26.94 7.33
CA GLY A 72 -6.03 -26.65 8.73
C GLY A 72 -6.48 -27.80 9.65
N ALA A 73 -6.55 -27.54 10.95
CA ALA A 73 -6.90 -28.57 11.95
C ALA A 73 -8.28 -29.23 11.72
N GLY A 74 -9.20 -28.52 11.05
CA GLY A 74 -10.53 -29.01 10.68
C GLY A 74 -10.61 -29.83 9.38
N GLY A 75 -9.48 -30.05 8.69
CA GLY A 75 -9.42 -30.69 7.38
C GLY A 75 -9.53 -29.70 6.21
N ASP A 76 -9.55 -30.24 4.98
CA ASP A 76 -9.61 -29.47 3.74
C ASP A 76 -11.05 -29.01 3.45
N ARG A 77 -11.22 -27.75 3.03
CA ARG A 77 -12.52 -27.20 2.60
C ARG A 77 -12.34 -26.06 1.60
N GLU A 78 -13.43 -25.76 0.90
CA GLU A 78 -13.54 -24.60 0.01
C GLU A 78 -14.29 -23.46 0.73
N LEU A 79 -13.79 -22.24 0.58
CA LEU A 79 -14.47 -21.01 1.01
C LEU A 79 -14.97 -20.25 -0.21
N ASP A 80 -16.23 -19.83 -0.19
CA ASP A 80 -16.78 -18.96 -1.23
C ASP A 80 -16.22 -17.55 -1.11
N MET A 81 -15.81 -16.95 -2.23
CA MET A 81 -15.45 -15.54 -2.29
C MET A 81 -16.63 -14.67 -2.75
N THR A 82 -16.76 -13.50 -2.13
CA THR A 82 -17.78 -12.51 -2.46
C THR A 82 -17.27 -11.57 -3.56
N PRO A 83 -18.06 -11.30 -4.61
CA PRO A 83 -17.69 -10.32 -5.63
C PRO A 83 -17.74 -8.89 -5.09
N ARG A 84 -16.68 -8.13 -5.40
CA ARG A 84 -16.52 -6.71 -5.13
C ARG A 84 -16.62 -5.95 -6.45
N ARG A 85 -17.54 -5.00 -6.53
CA ARG A 85 -17.87 -4.29 -7.78
C ARG A 85 -17.69 -2.79 -7.61
N PRO A 86 -17.21 -2.08 -8.64
CA PRO A 86 -17.11 -0.64 -8.58
C PRO A 86 -18.50 -0.01 -8.44
N GLY A 87 -18.56 1.20 -7.91
CA GLY A 87 -19.75 2.03 -7.98
C GLY A 87 -20.19 2.26 -9.43
N ALA A 88 -21.50 2.38 -9.64
CA ALA A 88 -22.08 2.44 -10.99
C ALA A 88 -21.52 3.57 -11.87
N THR A 89 -21.13 4.69 -11.26
CA THR A 89 -20.55 5.86 -11.93
C THR A 89 -19.05 5.73 -12.23
N ALA A 90 -18.34 4.84 -11.53
CA ALA A 90 -16.94 4.49 -11.82
C ALA A 90 -16.82 3.33 -12.82
N GLN A 91 -17.89 2.54 -13.00
CA GLN A 91 -17.91 1.33 -13.84
C GLN A 91 -17.26 1.50 -15.24
N PRO A 92 -17.41 2.62 -15.97
CA PRO A 92 -16.76 2.77 -17.27
C PRO A 92 -15.22 2.62 -17.25
N ALA A 93 -14.57 2.94 -16.13
CA ALA A 93 -13.12 2.74 -15.93
C ALA A 93 -12.77 1.38 -15.30
N PHE A 94 -13.76 0.67 -14.76
CA PHE A 94 -13.60 -0.56 -13.97
C PHE A 94 -14.49 -1.69 -14.52
N ALA A 95 -14.41 -1.92 -15.82
CA ALA A 95 -15.27 -2.86 -16.57
C ALA A 95 -14.58 -4.16 -17.00
N SER A 96 -13.27 -4.27 -16.81
CA SER A 96 -12.42 -5.37 -17.26
C SER A 96 -12.01 -6.32 -16.15
N LEU A 97 -12.07 -5.90 -14.89
CA LEU A 97 -11.77 -6.74 -13.73
C LEU A 97 -12.97 -6.94 -12.80
N LEU A 98 -12.91 -8.05 -12.07
CA LEU A 98 -13.74 -8.32 -10.91
C LEU A 98 -12.80 -8.66 -9.74
N ALA A 99 -12.94 -7.92 -8.65
CA ALA A 99 -12.31 -8.25 -7.38
C ALA A 99 -13.20 -9.22 -6.60
N CYS A 100 -12.59 -10.14 -5.86
CA CYS A 100 -13.28 -11.11 -5.03
C CYS A 100 -12.60 -11.18 -3.66
N SER A 101 -13.37 -11.23 -2.58
CA SER A 101 -12.86 -11.28 -1.20
C SER A 101 -13.39 -12.48 -0.42
N ALA A 102 -12.57 -13.02 0.48
CA ALA A 102 -13.04 -13.93 1.53
C ALA A 102 -12.24 -13.69 2.82
N PRO A 103 -12.88 -13.35 3.95
CA PRO A 103 -12.25 -13.39 5.26
C PRO A 103 -11.73 -14.81 5.56
N LEU A 104 -10.45 -14.92 5.91
CA LEU A 104 -9.85 -16.22 6.23
C LEU A 104 -10.14 -16.57 7.71
N PRO A 105 -10.62 -17.78 8.01
CA PRO A 105 -10.72 -18.26 9.39
C PRO A 105 -9.35 -18.39 10.07
N ALA A 106 -9.31 -18.35 11.39
CA ALA A 106 -8.08 -18.66 12.13
C ALA A 106 -7.71 -20.15 12.05
N GLY A 107 -6.43 -20.48 12.28
CA GLY A 107 -5.93 -21.85 12.38
C GLY A 107 -5.76 -22.58 11.04
N LEU A 108 -5.68 -21.85 9.93
CA LEU A 108 -5.33 -22.40 8.62
C LEU A 108 -3.82 -22.64 8.53
N THR A 109 -3.42 -23.67 7.78
CA THR A 109 -2.01 -23.97 7.49
C THR A 109 -1.65 -23.74 6.02
N SER A 110 -2.64 -23.72 5.13
CA SER A 110 -2.44 -23.40 3.70
C SER A 110 -3.72 -22.86 3.08
N ALA A 111 -3.56 -22.03 2.06
CA ALA A 111 -4.63 -21.47 1.27
C ALA A 111 -4.17 -21.32 -0.20
N THR A 112 -5.06 -21.65 -1.14
CA THR A 112 -4.85 -21.42 -2.56
C THR A 112 -6.11 -20.87 -3.21
N VAL A 113 -5.95 -19.95 -4.15
CA VAL A 113 -7.05 -19.43 -4.98
C VAL A 113 -6.80 -19.86 -6.42
N ALA A 114 -7.62 -20.78 -6.91
CA ALA A 114 -7.52 -21.33 -8.28
C ALA A 114 -6.08 -21.73 -8.66
N GLY A 115 -5.36 -22.37 -7.74
CA GLY A 115 -3.99 -22.85 -7.92
C GLY A 115 -2.88 -21.87 -7.55
N LEU A 116 -3.19 -20.59 -7.27
CA LEU A 116 -2.23 -19.63 -6.74
C LEU A 116 -2.14 -19.76 -5.21
N THR A 117 -0.95 -19.99 -4.67
CA THR A 117 -0.71 -19.98 -3.22
C THR A 117 -0.81 -18.57 -2.67
N ILE A 118 -1.49 -18.42 -1.54
CA ILE A 118 -1.54 -17.18 -0.76
C ILE A 118 -1.24 -17.47 0.72
N PRO A 119 -0.74 -16.49 1.48
CA PRO A 119 -0.56 -16.61 2.92
C PRO A 119 -1.89 -16.95 3.61
N ALA A 120 -1.89 -18.05 4.36
CA ALA A 120 -3.10 -18.58 5.01
C ALA A 120 -3.27 -18.13 6.46
N ALA A 121 -2.16 -17.80 7.12
CA ALA A 121 -2.06 -17.42 8.52
C ALA A 121 -0.81 -16.54 8.71
N LEU A 122 -0.81 -15.77 9.79
CA LEU A 122 0.42 -15.22 10.36
C LEU A 122 1.20 -16.36 11.04
N PRO A 123 2.53 -16.32 11.07
CA PRO A 123 3.30 -17.24 11.89
C PRO A 123 3.03 -17.01 13.38
N ASP A 124 3.30 -18.03 14.20
CA ASP A 124 3.19 -17.90 15.67
C ASP A 124 4.21 -16.90 16.25
N GLU A 125 5.32 -16.68 15.52
CA GLU A 125 6.35 -15.69 15.82
C GLU A 125 6.76 -14.99 14.50
N VAL A 126 6.65 -13.67 14.46
CA VAL A 126 7.08 -12.77 13.38
C VAL A 126 8.50 -12.33 13.67
N ASP A 127 9.41 -12.69 12.77
CA ASP A 127 10.84 -12.39 12.85
C ASP A 127 11.27 -11.35 11.81
N GLU A 128 10.54 -11.24 10.69
CA GLU A 128 10.85 -10.29 9.62
C GLU A 128 9.61 -9.55 9.11
N VAL A 129 9.66 -8.22 9.13
CA VAL A 129 8.64 -7.34 8.54
C VAL A 129 9.28 -6.54 7.42
N ALA A 130 8.78 -6.69 6.20
CA ALA A 130 9.23 -5.89 5.07
C ALA A 130 8.45 -4.58 4.95
N ILE A 131 9.11 -3.53 4.43
CA ILE A 131 8.55 -2.19 4.29
C ILE A 131 8.88 -1.63 2.91
N LEU A 132 7.86 -1.12 2.22
CA LEU A 132 7.90 -0.53 0.88
C LEU A 132 6.68 0.40 0.74
N ALA A 133 6.81 1.57 0.13
CA ALA A 133 5.68 2.47 -0.19
C ALA A 133 6.03 3.43 -1.34
N ASP A 134 5.07 4.26 -1.76
CA ASP A 134 5.21 5.23 -2.86
C ASP A 134 5.71 4.54 -4.13
N SER A 135 4.99 3.50 -4.53
CA SER A 135 5.50 2.43 -5.40
C SER A 135 5.18 2.62 -6.88
N GLY A 136 4.14 3.39 -7.22
CA GLY A 136 3.73 3.57 -8.63
C GLY A 136 4.70 4.44 -9.44
N CYS A 137 4.37 4.68 -10.71
CA CYS A 137 5.26 5.40 -11.63
C CYS A 137 4.74 6.79 -12.02
N ARG A 138 5.55 7.83 -11.81
CA ARG A 138 5.13 9.23 -12.00
C ARG A 138 4.91 9.59 -13.46
N VAL A 139 3.66 9.90 -13.80
CA VAL A 139 3.27 10.50 -15.08
C VAL A 139 2.24 11.59 -14.79
N ASP A 140 2.72 12.82 -14.60
CA ASP A 140 1.90 14.01 -14.38
C ASP A 140 2.27 15.15 -15.37
N GLU A 141 1.55 16.28 -15.33
CA GLU A 141 1.78 17.41 -16.24
C GLU A 141 3.18 18.03 -16.18
N LYS A 142 3.94 17.79 -15.10
CA LYS A 142 5.25 18.40 -14.84
C LYS A 142 6.39 17.39 -14.90
N ARG A 143 6.13 16.12 -14.65
CA ARG A 143 7.12 15.09 -14.37
C ARG A 143 6.71 13.79 -15.06
N ILE A 144 7.60 13.32 -15.95
CA ILE A 144 7.45 12.05 -16.65
C ILE A 144 8.64 11.16 -16.29
N GLN A 145 8.39 10.15 -15.46
CA GLN A 145 9.34 9.12 -15.06
C GLN A 145 9.49 8.06 -16.16
N ASP A 146 10.66 7.41 -16.21
CA ASP A 146 10.91 6.29 -17.11
C ASP A 146 10.34 4.98 -16.54
N CYS A 147 9.03 4.80 -16.69
CA CYS A 147 8.29 3.61 -16.26
C CYS A 147 8.66 2.34 -17.04
N ASN A 148 9.38 2.46 -18.16
CA ASN A 148 9.80 1.33 -18.96
C ASN A 148 11.20 0.81 -18.58
N SER A 149 11.91 1.56 -17.75
CA SER A 149 13.24 1.20 -17.27
C SER A 149 13.15 0.51 -15.91
N ARG A 150 13.78 -0.67 -15.77
CA ARG A 150 13.86 -1.35 -14.47
C ARG A 150 14.62 -0.52 -13.43
N ASP A 151 15.55 0.33 -13.85
CA ASP A 151 16.28 1.22 -12.94
C ASP A 151 15.53 2.54 -12.72
N GLY A 152 14.73 2.96 -13.71
CA GLY A 152 13.90 4.16 -13.65
C GLY A 152 12.66 3.99 -12.79
N TRP A 153 12.11 2.78 -12.71
CA TRP A 153 10.98 2.41 -11.87
C TRP A 153 11.15 0.96 -11.36
N PRO A 154 11.83 0.76 -10.23
CA PRO A 154 12.32 -0.55 -9.81
C PRO A 154 11.37 -1.38 -8.94
N LEU A 155 10.07 -1.06 -8.89
CA LEU A 155 9.10 -1.77 -8.03
C LEU A 155 9.15 -3.29 -8.22
N ALA A 156 9.12 -3.78 -9.46
CA ALA A 156 9.19 -5.21 -9.74
C ALA A 156 10.50 -5.87 -9.24
N GLN A 157 11.63 -5.15 -9.29
CA GLN A 157 12.90 -5.64 -8.75
C GLN A 157 12.84 -5.78 -7.24
N MET A 158 12.29 -4.79 -6.55
CA MET A 158 12.14 -4.81 -5.11
C MET A 158 11.15 -5.88 -4.66
N ALA A 159 10.03 -6.05 -5.36
CA ALA A 159 9.09 -7.13 -5.09
C ALA A 159 9.75 -8.51 -5.21
N GLU A 160 10.58 -8.75 -6.23
CA GLU A 160 11.37 -9.99 -6.37
C GLU A 160 12.32 -10.20 -5.18
N ARG A 161 12.96 -9.13 -4.68
CA ARG A 161 13.89 -9.19 -3.54
C ARG A 161 13.18 -9.43 -2.22
N ILE A 162 12.10 -8.70 -1.95
CA ILE A 162 11.26 -8.90 -0.77
C ILE A 162 10.70 -10.32 -0.77
N ALA A 163 10.21 -10.80 -1.91
CA ALA A 163 9.75 -12.18 -2.04
C ALA A 163 10.84 -13.21 -1.74
N ALA A 164 12.08 -12.95 -2.18
CA ALA A 164 13.23 -13.82 -1.90
C ALA A 164 13.64 -13.81 -0.42
N ALA A 165 13.45 -12.70 0.30
CA ALA A 165 13.66 -12.61 1.74
C ALA A 165 12.64 -13.46 2.52
N ARG A 166 11.41 -13.58 2.00
CA ARG A 166 10.27 -14.26 2.66
C ARG A 166 9.96 -13.65 4.05
N PRO A 167 9.63 -12.34 4.11
CA PRO A 167 9.18 -11.74 5.35
C PRO A 167 7.88 -12.40 5.81
N ASP A 168 7.55 -12.23 7.08
CA ASP A 168 6.30 -12.75 7.65
C ASP A 168 5.11 -11.83 7.35
N VAL A 169 5.36 -10.53 7.18
CA VAL A 169 4.37 -9.48 6.87
C VAL A 169 5.03 -8.38 6.04
N ILE A 170 4.26 -7.73 5.17
CA ILE A 170 4.68 -6.50 4.46
C ILE A 170 3.82 -5.33 4.94
N LEU A 171 4.45 -4.21 5.29
CA LEU A 171 3.78 -2.94 5.56
C LEU A 171 3.93 -2.03 4.34
N ASP A 172 2.81 -1.55 3.81
CA ASP A 172 2.78 -0.62 2.68
C ASP A 172 2.01 0.66 3.04
N PRO A 173 2.74 1.72 3.46
CA PRO A 173 2.16 3.02 3.79
C PRO A 173 1.48 3.81 2.66
N GLY A 174 1.28 3.27 1.46
CA GLY A 174 0.40 3.86 0.45
C GLY A 174 1.09 4.55 -0.72
N ASP A 175 0.28 5.16 -1.57
CA ASP A 175 0.61 5.68 -2.89
C ASP A 175 1.11 4.59 -3.86
N TYR A 176 0.16 3.97 -4.57
CA TYR A 176 0.42 2.87 -5.50
C TYR A 176 0.31 3.30 -6.96
N TYR A 177 -0.37 4.42 -7.22
CA TYR A 177 -0.79 4.82 -8.56
C TYR A 177 -0.41 6.27 -8.83
N TYR A 178 0.45 6.51 -9.83
CA TYR A 178 1.03 7.84 -10.08
C TYR A 178 0.83 8.34 -11.51
N ARG A 179 -0.03 7.67 -12.28
CA ARG A 179 -0.37 8.04 -13.65
C ARG A 179 -1.60 8.92 -13.74
N GLU A 180 -1.37 10.21 -13.69
CA GLU A 180 -2.42 11.24 -13.65
C GLU A 180 -2.84 11.68 -15.07
N ILE A 181 -1.95 11.52 -16.05
CA ILE A 181 -2.22 11.92 -17.44
C ILE A 181 -1.85 10.82 -18.44
N PRO A 182 -2.37 10.88 -19.69
CA PRO A 182 -1.84 10.09 -20.79
C PRO A 182 -0.34 10.34 -20.99
N CYS A 183 0.42 9.30 -21.34
CA CYS A 183 1.83 9.44 -21.67
C CYS A 183 2.03 10.45 -22.83
N PRO A 184 2.78 11.55 -22.63
CA PRO A 184 3.00 12.55 -23.68
C PRO A 184 3.65 11.96 -24.92
N ALA A 185 3.32 12.49 -26.11
CA ALA A 185 3.78 11.95 -27.40
C ALA A 185 5.31 11.96 -27.53
N GLU A 186 5.95 12.98 -26.95
CA GLU A 186 7.40 13.16 -26.87
C GLU A 186 8.10 12.19 -25.90
N ASP A 187 7.38 11.64 -24.92
CA ASP A 187 7.91 10.76 -23.88
C ASP A 187 7.39 9.32 -24.01
N VAL A 188 6.82 8.95 -25.16
CA VAL A 188 6.30 7.60 -25.44
C VAL A 188 7.30 6.49 -25.09
N ALA A 189 8.60 6.71 -25.34
CA ALA A 189 9.65 5.74 -25.01
C ALA A 189 9.77 5.46 -23.49
N LYS A 190 9.37 6.40 -22.63
CA LYS A 190 9.46 6.31 -21.17
C LYS A 190 8.22 5.70 -20.52
N CYS A 191 7.02 6.03 -20.99
CA CYS A 191 5.78 5.73 -20.26
C CYS A 191 4.68 4.99 -21.04
N SER A 192 4.90 4.64 -22.33
CA SER A 192 3.79 4.29 -23.24
C SER A 192 3.21 2.86 -23.25
N PRO A 193 3.74 1.78 -22.64
CA PRO A 193 2.85 0.64 -22.43
C PRO A 193 1.86 0.92 -21.31
N GLY A 194 2.13 1.90 -20.44
CA GLY A 194 1.25 2.26 -19.34
C GLY A 194 -0.09 2.82 -19.84
N PRO A 195 -1.22 2.36 -19.29
CA PRO A 195 -2.56 2.68 -19.79
C PRO A 195 -2.95 4.11 -19.42
N SER A 196 -3.52 4.86 -20.37
CA SER A 196 -4.00 6.21 -20.11
C SER A 196 -5.23 6.22 -19.18
N PRO A 197 -5.46 7.32 -18.43
CA PRO A 197 -6.72 7.57 -17.73
C PRO A 197 -7.95 7.42 -18.65
N THR A 198 -9.09 7.01 -18.07
CA THR A 198 -10.33 6.81 -18.83
C THR A 198 -10.95 8.16 -19.20
N PRO A 199 -11.14 8.49 -20.50
CA PRO A 199 -11.69 9.78 -20.89
C PRO A 199 -13.07 10.06 -20.30
N GLY A 200 -13.24 11.26 -19.72
CA GLY A 200 -14.52 11.71 -19.15
C GLY A 200 -14.79 11.25 -17.72
N MET A 201 -13.87 10.50 -17.10
CA MET A 201 -13.90 10.29 -15.66
C MET A 201 -13.28 11.49 -14.93
N PRO A 202 -13.78 11.87 -13.75
CA PRO A 202 -13.19 12.94 -12.93
C PRO A 202 -12.08 12.42 -12.01
N PHE A 203 -11.36 11.40 -12.44
CA PHE A 203 -10.27 10.72 -11.75
C PHE A 203 -9.33 10.05 -12.77
N ASP A 204 -8.15 9.62 -12.34
CA ASP A 204 -7.06 9.27 -13.25
C ASP A 204 -6.86 7.75 -13.47
N GLU A 205 -7.48 6.94 -12.62
CA GLU A 205 -7.30 5.49 -12.56
C GLU A 205 -8.22 4.68 -13.49
N ASN A 206 -7.88 3.40 -13.66
CA ASN A 206 -8.72 2.36 -14.25
C ASN A 206 -8.14 0.98 -13.95
N ASP A 207 -8.90 -0.09 -14.24
CA ASP A 207 -8.47 -1.48 -14.06
C ASP A 207 -7.08 -1.77 -14.64
N GLN A 208 -6.81 -1.32 -15.87
CA GLN A 208 -5.56 -1.64 -16.56
C GLN A 208 -4.38 -0.94 -15.89
N GLY A 209 -4.58 0.29 -15.42
CA GLY A 209 -3.56 1.02 -14.69
C GLY A 209 -3.21 0.33 -13.37
N TRP A 210 -4.21 -0.16 -12.64
CA TRP A 210 -3.97 -0.91 -11.40
C TRP A 210 -3.25 -2.23 -11.65
N LEU A 211 -3.55 -2.92 -12.75
CA LEU A 211 -2.77 -4.09 -13.17
C LEU A 211 -1.32 -3.72 -13.41
N TYR A 212 -1.10 -2.70 -14.24
CA TYR A 212 0.22 -2.32 -14.71
C TYR A 212 1.12 -1.71 -13.62
N GLU A 213 0.60 -0.77 -12.81
CA GLU A 213 1.41 -0.03 -11.83
C GLU A 213 1.58 -0.72 -10.48
N MET A 214 0.67 -1.64 -10.12
CA MET A 214 0.66 -2.21 -8.78
C MET A 214 0.62 -3.73 -8.81
N ILE A 215 -0.42 -4.33 -9.42
CA ILE A 215 -0.68 -5.77 -9.27
C ILE A 215 0.40 -6.63 -9.94
N GLU A 216 0.76 -6.32 -11.19
CA GLU A 216 1.79 -7.06 -11.93
C GLU A 216 3.18 -6.90 -11.28
N PRO A 217 3.69 -5.69 -10.99
CA PRO A 217 5.02 -5.56 -10.40
C PRO A 217 5.11 -6.07 -8.96
N MET A 218 4.03 -6.04 -8.17
CA MET A 218 4.02 -6.59 -6.80
C MET A 218 3.74 -8.09 -6.73
N SER A 219 3.39 -8.73 -7.86
CA SER A 219 3.00 -10.15 -7.88
C SER A 219 3.97 -11.13 -7.22
N PRO A 220 5.30 -10.92 -7.23
CA PRO A 220 6.22 -11.80 -6.51
C PRO A 220 5.98 -11.85 -5.00
N MET A 221 5.45 -10.79 -4.39
CA MET A 221 5.22 -10.69 -2.94
C MET A 221 3.94 -11.40 -2.49
N PHE A 222 2.94 -11.48 -3.37
CA PHE A 222 1.62 -12.03 -3.06
C PHE A 222 1.58 -13.44 -2.47
N PRO A 223 2.43 -14.40 -2.90
CA PRO A 223 2.43 -15.74 -2.31
C PRO A 223 3.23 -15.85 -1.01
N VAL A 224 4.04 -14.84 -0.62
CA VAL A 224 5.01 -14.99 0.48
C VAL A 224 4.53 -14.41 1.81
N ALA A 225 3.84 -13.27 1.81
CA ALA A 225 3.47 -12.57 3.03
C ALA A 225 2.16 -11.78 2.87
N PRO A 226 1.31 -11.69 3.90
CA PRO A 226 0.17 -10.80 3.87
C PRO A 226 0.63 -9.34 3.91
N ILE A 227 -0.12 -8.47 3.23
CA ILE A 227 0.25 -7.06 3.06
C ILE A 227 -0.75 -6.16 3.81
N ALA A 228 -0.23 -5.25 4.63
CA ALA A 228 -1.02 -4.17 5.24
C ALA A 228 -0.98 -2.93 4.35
N PHE A 229 -2.00 -2.80 3.50
CA PHE A 229 -2.16 -1.63 2.63
C PHE A 229 -2.75 -0.45 3.41
N LEU A 230 -2.05 0.67 3.40
CA LEU A 230 -2.58 1.98 3.81
C LEU A 230 -2.86 2.84 2.57
N ARG A 231 -3.75 3.81 2.71
CA ARG A 231 -4.10 4.73 1.63
C ARG A 231 -3.23 5.98 1.68
N GLY A 232 -2.66 6.37 0.53
CA GLY A 232 -1.95 7.63 0.39
C GLY A 232 -2.75 8.71 -0.33
N ASN A 233 -2.15 9.89 -0.52
CA ASN A 233 -2.85 11.00 -1.18
C ASN A 233 -3.04 10.77 -2.68
N HIS A 234 -2.31 9.85 -3.30
CA HIS A 234 -2.59 9.38 -4.64
C HIS A 234 -3.83 8.49 -4.74
N GLU A 235 -4.32 7.96 -3.62
CA GLU A 235 -5.58 7.21 -3.53
C GLU A 235 -6.72 8.04 -2.89
N ASP A 236 -6.68 9.37 -3.07
CA ASP A 236 -7.85 10.20 -2.81
C ASP A 236 -8.97 9.96 -3.86
N CYS A 237 -10.22 10.31 -3.55
CA CYS A 237 -11.34 10.04 -4.45
C CYS A 237 -11.32 10.79 -5.80
N GLY A 238 -10.49 11.82 -5.95
CA GLY A 238 -10.25 12.50 -7.23
C GLY A 238 -9.11 11.89 -8.04
N ARG A 239 -8.44 10.87 -7.50
CA ARG A 239 -7.24 10.26 -8.08
C ARG A 239 -7.41 8.75 -8.17
N ALA A 240 -6.76 7.95 -7.32
CA ALA A 240 -6.82 6.49 -7.35
C ALA A 240 -7.70 5.86 -6.24
N GLY A 241 -8.63 6.62 -5.66
CA GLY A 241 -9.43 6.15 -4.52
C GLY A 241 -10.42 5.02 -4.85
N ASN A 242 -11.00 4.97 -6.04
CA ASN A 242 -11.96 3.91 -6.42
C ASN A 242 -11.28 2.55 -6.44
N GLY A 243 -10.09 2.46 -7.04
CA GLY A 243 -9.32 1.22 -7.09
C GLY A 243 -8.77 0.80 -5.73
N PHE A 244 -8.38 1.75 -4.87
CA PHE A 244 -8.01 1.44 -3.49
C PHE A 244 -9.16 0.73 -2.76
N PHE A 245 -10.36 1.32 -2.75
CA PHE A 245 -11.52 0.71 -2.09
C PHE A 245 -11.98 -0.59 -2.77
N LEU A 246 -11.79 -0.71 -4.07
CA LEU A 246 -12.17 -1.91 -4.82
C LEU A 246 -11.20 -3.08 -4.60
N TYR A 247 -9.88 -2.84 -4.58
CA TYR A 247 -8.86 -3.89 -4.59
C TYR A 247 -8.13 -4.07 -3.26
N LEU A 248 -7.89 -3.01 -2.49
CA LEU A 248 -6.94 -3.00 -1.37
C LEU A 248 -7.59 -2.82 0.00
N ASP A 249 -8.74 -2.13 0.11
CA ASP A 249 -9.42 -2.02 1.40
C ASP A 249 -9.91 -3.42 1.85
N PRO A 250 -9.60 -3.84 3.09
CA PRO A 250 -9.99 -5.16 3.58
C PRO A 250 -11.49 -5.28 3.86
N ARG A 251 -12.23 -4.19 4.03
CA ARG A 251 -13.66 -4.18 4.37
C ARG A 251 -14.51 -4.39 3.14
N ASP A 252 -15.55 -5.21 3.25
CA ASP A 252 -16.59 -5.32 2.22
C ASP A 252 -17.61 -4.18 2.33
N GLY A 253 -18.26 -3.84 1.22
CA GLY A 253 -19.34 -2.84 1.18
C GLY A 253 -18.86 -1.38 1.14
N VAL A 254 -17.58 -1.16 0.88
CA VAL A 254 -16.96 0.17 0.70
C VAL A 254 -16.46 0.40 -0.73
N GLU A 255 -16.69 -0.55 -1.64
CA GLU A 255 -16.13 -0.56 -3.00
C GLU A 255 -16.58 0.64 -3.85
N ASP A 256 -17.71 1.25 -3.51
CA ASP A 256 -18.28 2.42 -4.18
C ASP A 256 -18.07 3.72 -3.41
N LEU A 257 -17.28 3.72 -2.33
CA LEU A 257 -17.14 4.86 -1.43
C LEU A 257 -16.59 6.11 -2.15
N CYS A 258 -15.66 5.94 -3.10
CA CYS A 258 -15.15 7.03 -3.94
C CYS A 258 -15.87 7.20 -5.29
N ALA A 259 -16.98 6.48 -5.54
CA ALA A 259 -17.65 6.52 -6.82
C ALA A 259 -18.10 7.96 -7.17
N PRO A 260 -17.81 8.48 -8.38
CA PRO A 260 -18.16 9.84 -8.75
C PRO A 260 -19.65 10.15 -8.59
N GLN A 261 -19.97 11.41 -8.35
CA GLN A 261 -21.34 11.87 -8.19
C GLN A 261 -21.78 12.72 -9.39
N GLN A 262 -22.98 12.49 -9.90
CA GLN A 262 -23.57 13.35 -10.92
C GLN A 262 -24.09 14.63 -10.26
N THR A 263 -23.54 15.78 -10.64
CA THR A 263 -23.97 17.10 -10.18
C THR A 263 -24.57 17.92 -11.34
N GLY A 264 -25.00 19.15 -11.06
CA GLY A 264 -25.43 20.10 -12.09
C GLY A 264 -24.33 20.50 -13.07
N ASP A 265 -23.07 20.36 -12.67
CA ASP A 265 -21.87 20.69 -13.47
C ASP A 265 -21.26 19.46 -14.17
N GLY A 266 -21.93 18.31 -14.12
CA GLY A 266 -21.48 17.07 -14.73
C GLY A 266 -21.07 16.01 -13.70
N LEU A 267 -20.33 15.00 -14.16
CA LEU A 267 -19.79 13.96 -13.29
C LEU A 267 -18.58 14.54 -12.52
N GLN A 268 -18.61 14.49 -11.20
CA GLN A 268 -17.58 15.06 -10.33
C GLN A 268 -17.01 13.98 -9.42
N ALA A 269 -15.73 14.10 -9.05
CA ALA A 269 -15.10 13.23 -8.07
C ALA A 269 -15.91 13.24 -6.76
N HIS A 270 -15.93 12.10 -6.07
CA HIS A 270 -16.62 12.03 -4.79
C HIS A 270 -15.95 12.98 -3.77
N PRO A 271 -16.70 13.69 -2.91
CA PRO A 271 -16.10 14.43 -1.81
C PRO A 271 -15.19 13.54 -0.97
N PRO A 272 -14.15 14.10 -0.33
CA PRO A 272 -13.16 13.32 0.41
C PRO A 272 -13.75 12.26 1.35
N GLN A 273 -13.27 11.02 1.23
CA GLN A 273 -13.69 9.87 2.06
C GLN A 273 -12.48 9.26 2.76
N THR A 274 -12.57 8.90 4.03
CA THR A 274 -11.48 8.25 4.77
C THR A 274 -11.84 6.83 5.18
N THR A 275 -10.85 5.96 5.34
CA THR A 275 -11.04 4.69 6.06
C THR A 275 -11.11 4.96 7.57
N PRO A 276 -11.89 4.18 8.35
CA PRO A 276 -11.83 4.23 9.80
C PRO A 276 -10.45 3.82 10.30
N THR A 277 -9.98 4.43 11.38
CA THR A 277 -8.74 4.02 12.06
C THR A 277 -8.85 2.57 12.51
N TRP A 278 -7.80 1.79 12.30
CA TRP A 278 -7.82 0.37 12.63
C TRP A 278 -6.45 -0.15 13.06
N ALA A 279 -6.38 -1.38 13.54
CA ALA A 279 -5.13 -1.96 13.99
C ALA A 279 -5.10 -3.49 13.80
N PHE A 280 -3.89 -4.02 13.74
CA PHE A 280 -3.63 -5.45 13.79
C PHE A 280 -2.45 -5.78 14.69
N ASP A 281 -2.41 -7.05 15.11
CA ASP A 281 -1.47 -7.54 16.09
C ASP A 281 -0.52 -8.55 15.44
N LEU A 282 0.78 -8.39 15.66
CA LEU A 282 1.84 -9.30 15.23
C LEU A 282 2.50 -9.91 16.48
N PRO A 283 2.54 -11.24 16.62
CA PRO A 283 3.33 -11.86 17.69
C PRO A 283 4.82 -11.77 17.32
N ILE A 284 5.66 -11.06 18.09
CA ILE A 284 7.03 -10.65 17.65
C ILE A 284 8.16 -11.13 18.58
N ALA A 285 7.98 -12.25 19.28
CA ALA A 285 8.93 -12.66 20.33
C ALA A 285 9.62 -13.98 20.04
N ALA A 286 10.88 -13.89 19.61
CA ALA A 286 11.90 -14.84 20.02
C ALA A 286 11.97 -14.87 21.57
N ASN A 287 11.33 -15.87 22.19
CA ASN A 287 11.24 -16.15 23.64
C ASN A 287 10.05 -15.56 24.44
N GLY A 288 8.81 -15.71 23.97
CA GLY A 288 7.69 -15.94 24.91
C GLY A 288 6.75 -14.78 25.25
N GLY A 289 6.12 -14.17 24.23
CA GLY A 289 4.84 -13.47 24.42
C GLY A 289 4.85 -11.94 24.34
N ARG A 290 5.70 -11.35 23.48
CA ARG A 290 5.54 -9.94 23.07
C ARG A 290 4.69 -9.83 21.81
N GLU A 291 4.03 -8.70 21.67
CA GLU A 291 3.16 -8.39 20.54
C GLU A 291 3.41 -6.96 20.05
N LEU A 292 3.52 -6.78 18.74
CA LEU A 292 3.49 -5.48 18.08
C LEU A 292 2.07 -5.23 17.62
N ARG A 293 1.47 -4.13 18.07
CA ARG A 293 0.26 -3.58 17.49
C ARG A 293 0.61 -2.50 16.48
N VAL A 294 0.18 -2.66 15.23
CA VAL A 294 0.31 -1.61 14.21
C VAL A 294 -1.02 -0.88 14.11
N ALA A 295 -1.03 0.43 14.40
CA ALA A 295 -2.18 1.29 14.23
C ALA A 295 -2.12 2.01 12.88
N MET A 296 -3.17 1.86 12.08
CA MET A 296 -3.28 2.34 10.71
C MET A 296 -4.15 3.59 10.69
N VAL A 297 -3.57 4.73 10.33
CA VAL A 297 -4.28 6.01 10.19
C VAL A 297 -4.27 6.45 8.74
N ASP A 298 -5.45 6.54 8.14
CA ASP A 298 -5.63 7.13 6.81
C ASP A 298 -5.32 8.62 6.86
N SER A 299 -4.25 9.00 6.19
CA SER A 299 -3.78 10.38 6.09
C SER A 299 -3.70 10.82 4.62
N ALA A 300 -4.59 10.30 3.75
CA ALA A 300 -4.60 10.66 2.34
C ALA A 300 -4.90 12.16 2.10
N TYR A 301 -5.65 12.77 3.02
CA TYR A 301 -6.03 14.18 2.96
C TYR A 301 -5.22 15.07 3.91
N GLY A 302 -5.44 16.39 3.77
CA GLY A 302 -4.64 17.42 4.41
C GLY A 302 -3.64 18.02 3.42
N THR A 303 -2.82 18.95 3.91
CA THR A 303 -1.79 19.60 3.11
C THR A 303 -0.47 19.59 3.86
N ASP A 304 0.64 19.80 3.15
CA ASP A 304 1.97 19.75 3.77
C ASP A 304 2.36 21.00 4.52
N LYS A 305 1.80 22.16 4.14
CA LYS A 305 2.22 23.48 4.66
C LYS A 305 1.07 24.34 5.21
N GLU A 306 -0.17 24.01 4.84
CA GLU A 306 -1.33 24.80 5.24
C GLU A 306 -2.17 24.05 6.28
N LEU A 307 -2.50 24.77 7.36
CA LEU A 307 -3.45 24.30 8.35
C LEU A 307 -4.87 24.59 7.85
N THR A 308 -5.56 23.52 7.47
CA THR A 308 -6.95 23.57 7.00
C THR A 308 -7.89 22.93 8.02
N ASP A 309 -9.19 22.91 7.73
CA ASP A 309 -10.20 22.21 8.52
C ASP A 309 -9.96 20.69 8.63
N TRP A 310 -9.07 20.14 7.80
CA TRP A 310 -8.61 18.75 7.90
C TRP A 310 -7.89 18.43 9.20
N VAL A 311 -7.28 19.42 9.88
CA VAL A 311 -6.62 19.19 11.17
C VAL A 311 -7.59 18.58 12.18
N ASP A 312 -8.79 19.15 12.31
CA ASP A 312 -9.80 18.69 13.26
C ASP A 312 -10.36 17.32 12.85
N LYS A 313 -10.56 17.08 11.55
CA LYS A 313 -11.02 15.79 11.02
C LYS A 313 -9.99 14.69 11.28
N GLN A 314 -8.73 14.95 10.96
CA GLN A 314 -7.63 14.00 11.12
C GLN A 314 -7.31 13.72 12.59
N ARG A 315 -7.50 14.70 13.49
CA ARG A 315 -7.31 14.52 14.93
C ARG A 315 -8.21 13.44 15.50
N VAL A 316 -9.40 13.23 14.93
CA VAL A 316 -10.28 12.11 15.32
C VAL A 316 -9.57 10.79 15.09
N SER A 317 -8.99 10.57 13.90
CA SER A 317 -8.27 9.33 13.57
C SER A 317 -7.05 9.10 14.46
N TYR A 318 -6.26 10.14 14.77
CA TYR A 318 -5.15 10.00 15.73
C TYR A 318 -5.63 9.69 17.16
N SER A 319 -6.78 10.23 17.56
CA SER A 319 -7.35 9.95 18.89
C SER A 319 -7.85 8.50 18.98
N GLU A 320 -8.46 7.98 17.91
CA GLU A 320 -8.84 6.58 17.78
C GLU A 320 -7.61 5.66 17.81
N ALA A 321 -6.55 6.01 17.08
CA ALA A 321 -5.30 5.25 17.07
C ALA A 321 -4.69 5.19 18.48
N ALA A 322 -4.66 6.33 19.18
CA ALA A 322 -4.19 6.39 20.57
C ALA A 322 -5.04 5.51 21.49
N ALA A 323 -6.37 5.49 21.31
CA ALA A 323 -7.25 4.62 22.08
C ALA A 323 -6.98 3.12 21.81
N LEU A 324 -6.81 2.74 20.55
CA LEU A 324 -6.50 1.37 20.11
C LEU A 324 -5.14 0.86 20.60
N THR A 325 -4.23 1.79 20.93
CA THR A 325 -2.85 1.50 21.34
C THR A 325 -2.56 1.85 22.79
N THR A 326 -3.60 1.98 23.62
CA THR A 326 -3.45 2.17 25.07
C THR A 326 -2.44 1.15 25.63
N PRO A 327 -1.38 1.58 26.35
CA PRO A 327 -0.29 0.69 26.73
C PRO A 327 -0.76 -0.50 27.59
N THR A 328 -0.34 -1.70 27.20
CA THR A 328 -0.57 -2.94 27.95
C THR A 328 0.74 -3.71 28.11
N PRO A 329 0.96 -4.42 29.24
CA PRO A 329 2.19 -5.21 29.42
C PRO A 329 2.41 -6.20 28.28
N GLY A 330 3.64 -6.25 27.76
CA GLY A 330 4.02 -7.15 26.65
C GLY A 330 3.61 -6.65 25.26
N ARG A 331 2.91 -5.52 25.14
CA ARG A 331 2.56 -4.91 23.87
C ARG A 331 3.34 -3.64 23.62
N GLU A 332 3.91 -3.53 22.44
CA GLU A 332 4.41 -2.29 21.86
C GLU A 332 3.55 -1.89 20.67
N SER A 333 3.58 -0.61 20.30
CA SER A 333 2.78 -0.11 19.17
C SER A 333 3.59 0.70 18.19
N TRP A 334 3.32 0.53 16.90
CA TRP A 334 3.76 1.41 15.83
C TRP A 334 2.57 2.20 15.29
N LEU A 335 2.81 3.46 14.91
CA LEU A 335 1.86 4.28 14.16
C LEU A 335 2.24 4.22 12.69
N LEU A 336 1.32 3.80 11.83
CA LEU A 336 1.46 3.82 10.38
C LEU A 336 0.60 4.95 9.79
N THR A 337 1.23 5.86 9.06
CA THR A 337 0.58 6.92 8.29
C THR A 337 1.14 6.95 6.87
N HIS A 338 0.43 7.53 5.91
CA HIS A 338 1.05 7.81 4.62
C HIS A 338 1.89 9.08 4.71
N ARG A 339 1.23 10.20 5.05
CA ARG A 339 1.87 11.50 5.27
C ARG A 339 2.69 11.46 6.56
N PRO A 340 3.94 11.94 6.55
CA PRO A 340 4.80 11.88 7.71
C PRO A 340 4.41 12.89 8.80
N LEU A 341 4.93 12.70 10.01
CA LEU A 341 4.88 13.71 11.07
C LEU A 341 6.22 14.44 11.16
N PHE A 342 7.31 13.72 11.47
CA PHE A 342 8.63 14.33 11.67
C PHE A 342 9.52 14.11 10.45
N ALA A 343 9.21 14.78 9.34
CA ALA A 343 10.00 14.71 8.10
C ALA A 343 10.37 16.09 7.57
N VAL A 344 11.51 16.18 6.88
CA VAL A 344 11.95 17.40 6.20
C VAL A 344 12.15 17.16 4.71
N ILE A 345 11.63 18.07 3.89
CA ILE A 345 11.87 18.08 2.44
C ILE A 345 13.21 18.74 2.10
N ALA A 346 13.68 18.55 0.86
CA ALA A 346 14.86 19.24 0.37
C ALA A 346 14.65 20.76 0.32
N ASP A 347 15.70 21.53 0.64
CA ASP A 347 15.69 22.99 0.61
C ASP A 347 15.32 23.59 -0.76
N VAL A 348 15.71 22.92 -1.84
CA VAL A 348 15.37 23.30 -3.22
C VAL A 348 13.87 23.30 -3.50
N ASN A 349 13.08 22.60 -2.70
CA ASN A 349 11.62 22.55 -2.79
C ASN A 349 10.94 23.70 -2.03
N LEU A 350 11.68 24.53 -1.29
CA LEU A 350 11.10 25.69 -0.62
C LEU A 350 10.74 26.79 -1.62
N PRO A 351 9.58 27.46 -1.43
CA PRO A 351 9.25 28.68 -2.18
C PRO A 351 10.34 29.74 -1.99
N LYS A 352 10.94 30.21 -3.09
CA LYS A 352 12.05 31.19 -3.05
C LYS A 352 11.59 32.59 -2.67
N ASP A 353 10.30 32.86 -2.78
CA ASP A 353 9.65 34.14 -2.50
C ASP A 353 9.02 34.21 -1.11
N ASP A 354 9.00 33.11 -0.35
CA ASP A 354 8.52 33.08 1.02
C ASP A 354 9.70 33.00 2.02
N PRO A 355 10.05 34.11 2.69
CA PRO A 355 11.12 34.11 3.69
C PRO A 355 10.75 33.36 4.98
N LEU A 356 9.50 32.94 5.15
CA LEU A 356 9.02 32.17 6.30
C LEU A 356 8.91 30.68 6.03
N ALA A 357 9.16 30.23 4.79
CA ALA A 357 9.14 28.82 4.45
C ALA A 357 10.24 28.05 5.20
N ASP A 358 9.86 26.90 5.76
CA ASP A 358 10.76 25.94 6.39
C ASP A 358 10.58 24.55 5.78
N THR A 359 11.48 23.62 6.09
CA THR A 359 11.51 22.29 5.45
C THR A 359 10.61 21.24 6.13
N TRP A 360 9.99 21.49 7.28
CA TRP A 360 9.12 20.49 7.93
C TRP A 360 7.90 20.19 7.07
N SER A 361 7.61 18.93 6.80
CA SER A 361 6.46 18.53 5.96
C SER A 361 5.26 18.13 6.80
N SER A 362 4.07 18.16 6.19
CA SER A 362 2.82 17.65 6.78
C SER A 362 2.41 18.35 8.09
N ASP A 363 2.47 19.68 8.10
CA ASP A 363 2.09 20.52 9.25
C ASP A 363 0.72 20.17 9.84
N GLY A 364 -0.28 19.96 8.98
CA GLY A 364 -1.62 19.60 9.43
C GLY A 364 -1.65 18.27 10.20
N GLN A 365 -0.83 17.30 9.79
CA GLN A 365 -0.73 15.99 10.44
C GLN A 365 -0.01 16.12 11.80
N MET A 366 1.06 16.91 11.88
CA MET A 366 1.76 17.21 13.13
C MET A 366 0.87 17.91 14.17
N VAL A 367 0.02 18.85 13.74
CA VAL A 367 -0.95 19.50 14.63
C VAL A 367 -2.05 18.52 15.05
N ALA A 368 -2.58 17.73 14.11
CA ALA A 368 -3.64 16.77 14.38
C ALA A 368 -3.20 15.70 15.39
N SER A 369 -1.97 15.20 15.29
CA SER A 369 -1.41 14.17 16.18
C SER A 369 -0.85 14.72 17.50
N TYR A 370 -0.80 16.05 17.68
CA TYR A 370 -0.16 16.67 18.84
C TYR A 370 -0.74 16.16 20.17
N GLY A 371 0.15 15.66 21.03
CA GLY A 371 -0.17 15.08 22.34
C GLY A 371 -0.80 13.69 22.31
N LEU A 372 -0.77 12.99 21.17
CA LEU A 372 -1.37 11.66 20.99
C LEU A 372 -0.33 10.57 20.66
N LEU A 373 0.96 10.89 20.68
CA LEU A 373 2.04 10.00 20.22
C LEU A 373 2.70 9.18 21.33
N ASP A 374 2.25 9.32 22.58
CA ASP A 374 2.90 8.75 23.76
C ASP A 374 2.84 7.21 23.82
N ASN A 375 1.94 6.59 23.06
CA ASN A 375 1.74 5.14 23.06
C ASN A 375 2.66 4.39 22.10
N TYR A 376 3.32 5.09 21.18
CA TYR A 376 4.05 4.45 20.08
C TYR A 376 5.55 4.37 20.38
N SER A 377 6.14 3.27 19.91
CA SER A 377 7.59 3.09 19.86
C SER A 377 8.20 3.72 18.61
N MET A 378 7.47 3.69 17.51
CA MET A 378 7.91 4.25 16.22
C MET A 378 6.72 4.80 15.44
N ILE A 379 7.01 5.81 14.62
CA ILE A 379 6.14 6.24 13.52
C ILE A 379 6.77 5.75 12.23
N LEU A 380 6.01 5.03 11.41
CA LEU A 380 6.40 4.66 10.07
C LEU A 380 5.49 5.38 9.08
N ALA A 381 6.09 6.10 8.15
CA ALA A 381 5.40 6.88 7.14
C ALA A 381 6.09 6.80 5.77
N SER A 382 5.56 7.52 4.79
CA SER A 382 6.05 7.52 3.41
C SER A 382 5.83 8.91 2.78
N HIS A 383 5.21 9.05 1.61
CA HIS A 383 4.80 10.30 0.92
C HIS A 383 5.94 11.13 0.32
N ASN A 384 6.99 11.40 1.10
CA ASN A 384 8.15 12.11 0.58
C ASN A 384 9.14 11.09 0.00
N HIS A 385 9.54 11.28 -1.26
CA HIS A 385 10.15 10.20 -2.04
C HIS A 385 11.65 10.00 -1.77
N TYR A 386 11.97 9.58 -0.56
CA TYR A 386 13.29 9.23 -0.05
C TYR A 386 13.17 8.28 1.14
N LEU A 387 14.30 7.78 1.62
CA LEU A 387 14.43 7.16 2.93
C LEU A 387 14.92 8.20 3.94
N GLN A 388 14.20 8.42 5.03
CA GLN A 388 14.61 9.37 6.07
C GLN A 388 14.25 8.89 7.47
N ALA A 389 15.16 9.09 8.41
CA ALA A 389 14.93 8.87 9.82
C ALA A 389 15.12 10.18 10.59
N THR A 390 14.19 10.49 11.49
CA THR A 390 14.21 11.71 12.30
C THR A 390 13.96 11.37 13.76
N GLN A 391 14.78 11.92 14.65
CA GLN A 391 14.57 11.81 16.10
C GLN A 391 14.32 13.17 16.75
N ILE A 392 13.11 13.37 17.25
CA ILE A 392 12.73 14.52 18.09
C ILE A 392 12.77 14.10 19.58
N PRO A 393 13.40 14.88 20.48
CA PRO A 393 13.38 14.61 21.91
C PRO A 393 11.97 14.42 22.47
N GLY A 394 11.74 13.31 23.18
CA GLY A 394 10.47 12.98 23.82
C GLY A 394 9.38 12.47 22.88
N GLN A 395 9.67 12.31 21.58
CA GLN A 395 8.76 11.73 20.59
C GLN A 395 9.26 10.36 20.14
N PRO A 396 8.37 9.46 19.65
CA PRO A 396 8.82 8.25 18.97
C PRO A 396 9.66 8.60 17.75
N GLY A 397 10.68 7.79 17.46
CA GLY A 397 11.46 7.90 16.23
C GLY A 397 10.55 7.77 15.00
N ALA A 398 10.79 8.59 13.99
CA ALA A 398 10.04 8.57 12.74
C ALA A 398 10.93 8.02 11.62
N LEU A 399 10.45 6.98 10.95
CA LEU A 399 11.04 6.41 9.73
C LEU A 399 10.10 6.72 8.56
N ILE A 400 10.65 7.27 7.48
CA ILE A 400 9.96 7.64 6.25
C ILE A 400 10.53 6.79 5.13
N MET A 401 9.67 5.99 4.51
CA MET A 401 9.98 5.00 3.48
C MET A 401 9.20 5.30 2.21
N GLY A 402 9.45 6.45 1.57
CA GLY A 402 8.74 6.85 0.34
C GLY A 402 9.48 6.53 -0.95
N ASN A 403 10.44 5.61 -0.91
CA ASN A 403 11.38 5.36 -2.00
C ASN A 403 11.13 4.04 -2.75
N GLY A 404 9.90 3.54 -2.77
CA GLY A 404 9.54 2.24 -3.34
C GLY A 404 9.22 2.22 -4.84
N GLY A 405 9.26 3.36 -5.52
CA GLY A 405 9.17 3.36 -6.98
C GLY A 405 8.92 4.73 -7.61
N ALA A 406 8.07 5.55 -7.02
CA ALA A 406 7.71 6.85 -7.55
C ALA A 406 8.92 7.78 -7.62
N LEU A 407 8.93 8.67 -8.63
CA LEU A 407 10.06 9.54 -8.95
C LEU A 407 10.65 10.19 -7.69
N LEU A 408 11.90 9.86 -7.37
CA LEU A 408 12.57 10.33 -6.17
C LEU A 408 12.56 11.85 -6.05
N ASP A 409 12.52 12.33 -4.82
CA ASP A 409 12.73 13.73 -4.50
C ASP A 409 14.13 14.18 -4.97
N PRO A 410 14.33 15.49 -5.23
CA PRO A 410 15.58 15.95 -5.82
C PRO A 410 16.78 15.69 -4.89
N PRO A 411 17.95 15.35 -5.45
CA PRO A 411 19.18 15.35 -4.68
C PRO A 411 19.47 16.80 -4.24
N GLY A 412 19.28 17.09 -2.96
CA GLY A 412 19.42 18.42 -2.36
C GLY A 412 19.94 18.35 -0.92
N GLU A 413 19.99 19.50 -0.24
CA GLU A 413 20.36 19.52 1.17
C GLU A 413 19.14 19.19 2.03
N TYR A 414 19.29 18.13 2.83
CA TYR A 414 18.38 17.77 3.90
C TYR A 414 19.10 18.03 5.21
N TYR A 415 18.56 18.94 6.03
CA TYR A 415 19.19 19.37 7.26
C TYR A 415 18.17 19.56 8.37
N ILE A 416 18.63 19.47 9.62
CA ILE A 416 17.82 19.81 10.80
C ILE A 416 17.63 21.33 10.80
N PRO A 417 16.39 21.86 10.69
CA PRO A 417 16.17 23.30 10.67
C PRO A 417 16.58 23.95 11.99
N ALA A 418 16.78 25.27 11.96
CA ALA A 418 17.13 26.04 13.15
C ALA A 418 16.09 25.92 14.28
N TYR A 419 14.83 25.64 13.92
CA TYR A 419 13.73 25.46 14.85
C TYR A 419 13.04 24.11 14.63
N GLY A 420 12.52 23.55 15.71
CA GLY A 420 11.80 22.28 15.69
C GLY A 420 10.45 22.38 14.99
N PRO A 421 9.80 21.24 14.75
CA PRO A 421 8.54 21.19 14.03
C PRO A 421 7.45 22.03 14.72
N LEU A 422 6.50 22.52 13.92
CA LEU A 422 5.47 23.50 14.33
C LEU A 422 6.05 24.87 14.74
N THR A 423 7.22 25.23 14.19
CA THR A 423 7.81 26.57 14.28
C THR A 423 8.06 27.10 12.87
N ARG A 424 7.75 28.37 12.63
CA ARG A 424 8.11 29.06 11.38
C ARG A 424 9.60 29.34 11.32
N ALA A 425 10.10 29.70 10.14
CA ALA A 425 11.52 30.03 9.94
C ALA A 425 12.01 31.24 10.78
N ASP A 426 11.12 32.09 11.29
CA ASP A 426 11.44 33.22 12.18
C ASP A 426 11.44 32.88 13.68
N GLY A 427 11.20 31.60 14.03
CA GLY A 427 11.17 31.11 15.41
C GLY A 427 9.83 31.32 16.11
N GLN A 428 8.81 31.88 15.46
CA GLN A 428 7.47 31.97 16.04
C GLN A 428 6.73 30.63 15.92
N PRO A 429 5.89 30.26 16.90
CA PRO A 429 5.03 29.08 16.78
C PRO A 429 4.15 29.15 15.53
N LEU A 430 4.06 28.05 14.80
CA LEU A 430 3.18 27.93 13.64
C LEU A 430 1.71 28.13 14.04
N VAL A 431 1.32 27.51 15.17
CA VAL A 431 -0.01 27.62 15.78
C VAL A 431 0.08 28.50 17.04
N PRO A 432 -0.60 29.66 17.09
CA PRO A 432 -0.60 30.50 18.28
C PRO A 432 -1.09 29.75 19.53
N GLY A 433 -0.27 29.75 20.58
CA GLY A 433 -0.59 29.11 21.87
C GLY A 433 -0.28 27.61 21.94
N LEU A 434 0.15 26.98 20.84
CA LEU A 434 0.70 25.63 20.84
C LEU A 434 2.22 25.72 20.97
N ALA A 435 2.81 24.99 21.93
CA ALA A 435 4.25 24.92 22.04
C ALA A 435 4.82 24.10 20.86
N PRO A 436 5.84 24.58 20.14
CA PRO A 436 6.49 23.76 19.12
C PRO A 436 7.22 22.56 19.72
N TYR A 437 7.48 21.56 18.89
CA TYR A 437 8.34 20.46 19.29
C TYR A 437 9.81 20.92 19.43
N PRO A 438 10.61 20.27 20.28
CA PRO A 438 12.04 20.52 20.33
C PRO A 438 12.71 20.26 18.97
N ASN A 439 13.88 20.87 18.74
CA ASN A 439 14.68 20.57 17.56
C ASN A 439 15.05 19.07 17.50
N ALA A 440 15.14 18.54 16.28
CA ALA A 440 15.63 17.19 16.07
C ALA A 440 17.06 17.05 16.60
N THR A 441 17.35 15.86 17.13
CA THR A 441 18.70 15.46 17.57
C THR A 441 19.41 14.59 16.54
N MET A 442 18.65 14.03 15.60
CA MET A 442 19.15 13.22 14.50
C MET A 442 18.25 13.44 13.29
N LEU A 443 18.91 13.52 12.13
CA LEU A 443 18.31 13.42 10.82
C LEU A 443 19.28 12.60 9.95
N TRP A 444 18.77 11.54 9.34
CA TRP A 444 19.50 10.72 8.37
C TRP A 444 18.63 10.58 7.13
N THR A 445 19.19 10.84 5.94
CA THR A 445 18.41 10.81 4.69
C THR A 445 19.23 10.17 3.57
N LYS A 446 18.57 9.32 2.78
CA LYS A 446 19.08 8.69 1.57
C LYS A 446 18.06 8.88 0.46
N VAL A 447 18.46 9.55 -0.61
CA VAL A 447 17.66 9.69 -1.82
C VAL A 447 18.08 8.59 -2.78
N ASP A 448 17.48 7.41 -2.64
CA ASP A 448 17.70 6.25 -3.51
C ASP A 448 16.48 5.34 -3.45
N TYR A 449 16.21 4.58 -4.52
CA TYR A 449 15.13 3.61 -4.52
C TYR A 449 15.48 2.43 -3.61
N GLY A 450 14.53 1.98 -2.80
CA GLY A 450 14.81 0.97 -1.78
C GLY A 450 13.61 0.42 -1.03
N TYR A 451 13.90 -0.52 -0.14
CA TYR A 451 12.97 -1.20 0.75
C TYR A 451 13.68 -1.55 2.06
N GLY A 452 12.91 -1.77 3.12
CA GLY A 452 13.42 -2.09 4.46
C GLY A 452 13.02 -3.49 4.92
N ILE A 453 13.85 -4.13 5.74
CA ILE A 453 13.53 -5.37 6.47
C ILE A 453 13.77 -5.13 7.96
N ALA A 454 12.69 -5.09 8.73
CA ALA A 454 12.70 -4.90 10.18
C ALA A 454 12.69 -6.23 10.91
N ARG A 455 13.55 -6.38 11.93
CA ARG A 455 13.63 -7.55 12.80
C ARG A 455 13.52 -7.14 14.27
N PRO A 456 12.69 -7.83 15.07
CA PRO A 456 12.58 -7.51 16.48
C PRO A 456 13.85 -7.91 17.23
N GLY A 457 14.35 -7.01 18.06
CA GLY A 457 15.42 -7.30 19.03
C GLY A 457 14.90 -8.04 20.26
N THR A 458 15.78 -8.43 21.18
CA THR A 458 15.40 -9.19 22.39
C THR A 458 14.72 -8.35 23.47
N GLU A 459 14.99 -7.04 23.50
CA GLU A 459 14.43 -6.11 24.48
C GLU A 459 13.10 -5.51 24.00
N PRO A 460 12.14 -5.19 24.88
CA PRO A 460 10.91 -4.49 24.50
C PRO A 460 11.18 -3.17 23.76
N GLY A 461 10.49 -2.95 22.65
CA GLY A 461 10.63 -1.78 21.78
C GLY A 461 11.91 -1.77 20.96
N ALA A 462 12.71 -2.85 20.97
CA ALA A 462 13.95 -2.93 20.23
C ALA A 462 13.74 -3.54 18.84
N TRP A 463 14.22 -2.88 17.80
CA TRP A 463 14.19 -3.37 16.41
C TRP A 463 15.46 -2.97 15.68
N THR A 464 15.88 -3.79 14.73
CA THR A 464 16.88 -3.42 13.72
C THR A 464 16.20 -3.45 12.36
N ILE A 465 16.36 -2.38 11.59
CA ILE A 465 15.76 -2.19 10.28
C ILE A 465 16.90 -2.05 9.28
N ASP A 466 17.13 -3.10 8.50
CA ASP A 466 18.11 -3.07 7.41
C ASP A 466 17.48 -2.41 6.19
N GLU A 467 18.15 -1.40 5.67
CA GLU A 467 17.72 -0.64 4.52
C GLU A 467 18.51 -1.08 3.30
N PHE A 468 17.79 -1.41 2.22
CA PHE A 468 18.38 -1.90 0.99
C PHE A 468 18.05 -0.98 -0.18
N ARG A 469 19.02 -0.81 -1.08
CA ARG A 469 18.78 -0.30 -2.43
C ARG A 469 17.89 -1.28 -3.19
N PHE A 470 17.27 -0.81 -4.26
CA PHE A 470 16.41 -1.63 -5.11
C PHE A 470 17.07 -2.89 -5.69
N ASP A 471 18.39 -2.89 -5.86
CA ASP A 471 19.18 -4.03 -6.36
C ASP A 471 19.54 -5.05 -5.26
N GLY A 472 19.28 -4.72 -3.99
CA GLY A 472 19.59 -5.52 -2.80
C GLY A 472 20.92 -5.15 -2.13
N ALA A 473 21.65 -4.14 -2.62
CA ALA A 473 22.84 -3.66 -1.92
C ALA A 473 22.45 -2.90 -0.63
N PRO A 474 23.23 -3.02 0.46
CA PRO A 474 22.96 -2.28 1.70
C PRO A 474 22.96 -0.76 1.47
N LEU A 475 21.97 -0.07 2.04
CA LEU A 475 21.82 1.39 2.01
C LEU A 475 22.04 2.02 3.39
N GLY A 476 21.69 1.29 4.44
CA GLY A 476 21.90 1.69 5.83
C GLY A 476 21.25 0.72 6.80
N VAL A 477 21.37 1.03 8.10
CA VAL A 477 20.73 0.28 9.18
C VAL A 477 20.19 1.29 10.18
N CYS A 478 18.96 1.07 10.63
CA CYS A 478 18.30 1.84 11.68
C CYS A 478 18.01 0.96 12.89
N ASP A 479 18.52 1.33 14.06
CA ASP A 479 18.22 0.67 15.33
C ASP A 479 17.19 1.49 16.11
N LEU A 480 16.07 0.86 16.46
CA LEU A 480 15.07 1.39 17.36
C LEU A 480 15.32 0.81 18.76
N ALA A 481 15.39 1.66 19.77
CA ALA A 481 15.39 1.23 21.18
C ALA A 481 14.83 2.34 22.07
N ASN A 482 13.97 1.99 23.03
CA ASN A 482 13.36 2.97 23.95
C ASN A 482 12.74 4.17 23.19
N ARG A 483 12.02 3.89 22.10
CA ARG A 483 11.38 4.89 21.22
C ARG A 483 12.36 5.83 20.50
N THR A 484 13.66 5.55 20.59
CA THR A 484 14.73 6.33 19.94
C THR A 484 15.21 5.58 18.72
N LEU A 485 15.20 6.24 17.56
CA LEU A 485 15.70 5.70 16.30
C LEU A 485 17.08 6.29 16.00
N ALA A 486 18.05 5.43 15.67
CA ALA A 486 19.39 5.83 15.27
C ALA A 486 19.78 5.09 13.99
N CYS A 487 20.19 5.83 12.96
CA CYS A 487 20.53 5.24 11.67
C CYS A 487 21.95 5.60 11.23
N ALA A 488 22.58 4.68 10.50
CA ALA A 488 23.91 4.85 9.93
C ALA A 488 24.05 4.07 8.61
N GLY A 489 25.06 4.43 7.81
CA GLY A 489 25.32 3.81 6.50
C GLY A 489 25.73 4.81 5.45
#